data_AF-D8EZA2-F1
#
_entry.id   AF-D8EZA2-F1
#
_cell.length_a   1.000
_cell.length_b   1.000
_cell.length_c   1.000
_cell.angle_alpha   90.00
_cell.angle_beta   90.00
_cell.angle_gamma   90.00
#
_symmetry.space_group_name_H-M   'P 1'
#
loop_
_entity.id
_entity.type
_entity.pdbx_description
1 polymer ?
#
loop_
_entity_poly.entity_id
_entity_poly.type
_entity_poly.pdbx_seq_one_letter_code
_entity_poly.pdbx_strand_id
1 'polypeptide(L)' 'MKHQSQQKKGRLASRKYLSADPLFEGLHKDFLGVSDYREGNPEISMADALMSGFAVFSL' A
#
# COMPACT_ATOMS: atom_id res chain seq x y z
N MET A 1 50.44 16.37 -0.26
CA MET A 1 49.81 15.45 0.71
C MET A 1 48.32 15.76 0.76
N LYS A 2 47.47 14.89 0.21
CA LYS A 2 46.02 15.11 0.07
C LYS A 2 45.31 14.35 1.20
N HIS A 3 44.78 15.06 2.19
CA HIS A 3 43.95 14.47 3.23
C HIS A 3 42.53 14.30 2.69
N GLN A 4 42.20 13.09 2.22
CA GLN A 4 40.81 12.69 2.01
C GLN A 4 40.17 12.49 3.40
N SER A 5 39.34 13.45 3.79
CA SER A 5 38.42 13.29 4.90
C SER A 5 37.43 12.19 4.54
N GLN A 6 37.58 11.02 5.15
CA GLN A 6 36.56 9.99 5.13
C GLN A 6 35.31 10.54 5.85
N GLN A 7 34.38 11.09 5.09
CA GLN A 7 33.01 11.25 5.56
C GLN A 7 32.48 9.84 5.85
N LYS A 8 32.48 9.45 7.13
CA LYS A 8 31.66 8.36 7.65
C LYS A 8 30.21 8.71 7.32
N LYS A 9 29.76 8.26 6.15
CA LYS A 9 28.35 8.20 5.77
C LYS A 9 27.73 7.22 6.75
N GLY A 10 27.28 7.75 7.90
CA GLY A 10 26.44 7.01 8.82
C GLY A 10 25.39 6.30 7.97
N ARG A 11 25.26 4.99 8.16
CA ARG A 11 24.24 4.18 7.53
C ARG A 11 22.91 4.74 8.00
N LEU A 12 22.43 5.79 7.32
CA LEU A 12 21.09 6.32 7.48
C LEU A 12 20.22 5.09 7.27
N ALA A 13 19.63 4.61 8.37
CA ALA A 13 18.65 3.54 8.31
C ALA A 13 17.72 3.91 7.15
N SER A 14 17.62 3.02 6.16
CA SER A 14 16.78 3.25 4.99
C SER A 14 15.46 3.75 5.52
N ARG A 15 15.16 5.04 5.28
CA ARG A 15 13.89 5.61 5.71
C ARG A 15 12.86 4.70 5.07
N LYS A 16 12.13 3.92 5.87
CA LYS A 16 10.96 3.19 5.40
C LYS A 16 10.05 4.28 4.87
N TYR A 17 10.13 4.56 3.58
CA TYR A 17 9.18 5.42 2.90
C TYR A 17 7.86 4.71 3.13
N LEU A 18 7.06 5.29 4.03
CA LEU A 18 5.67 4.90 4.23
C LEU A 18 4.98 5.31 2.92
N SER A 19 5.07 4.42 1.95
CA SER A 19 4.40 4.53 0.66
C SER A 19 2.99 4.03 0.88
N ALA A 20 2.02 4.75 0.32
CA ALA A 20 0.64 4.34 0.42
C ALA A 20 0.38 3.12 -0.48
N ASP A 21 1.11 2.98 -1.59
CA ASP A 21 0.87 1.91 -2.58
C ASP A 21 0.97 0.51 -1.97
N PRO A 22 2.03 0.14 -1.21
CA PRO A 22 2.08 -1.18 -0.57
C PRO A 22 0.99 -1.40 0.49
N LEU A 23 0.51 -0.32 1.11
CA LEU A 23 -0.59 -0.39 2.09
C LEU A 23 -1.92 -0.66 1.36
N PHE A 24 -2.18 0.03 0.26
CA PHE A 24 -3.36 -0.19 -0.57
C PHE A 24 -3.34 -1.56 -1.25
N GLU A 25 -2.17 -2.04 -1.71
CA GLU A 25 -2.04 -3.39 -2.24
C GLU A 25 -2.33 -4.46 -1.18
N GLY A 26 -1.86 -4.26 0.06
CA GLY A 26 -2.18 -5.15 1.17
C GLY A 26 -3.68 -5.18 1.45
N LEU A 27 -4.29 -4.00 1.56
CA LEU A 27 -5.72 -3.85 1.81
C LEU A 27 -6.58 -4.48 0.71
N HIS A 28 -6.22 -4.28 -0.57
CA HIS A 28 -6.93 -4.89 -1.70
C HIS A 28 -6.83 -6.43 -1.66
N LYS A 29 -5.64 -6.97 -1.34
CA LYS A 29 -5.45 -8.42 -1.16
C LYS A 29 -6.32 -8.98 -0.03
N ASP A 30 -6.45 -8.25 1.07
CA ASP A 30 -7.32 -8.66 2.17
C ASP A 30 -8.80 -8.68 1.73
N PHE A 31 -9.23 -7.70 0.95
CA PHE A 31 -10.59 -7.67 0.40
C PHE A 31 -10.86 -8.74 -0.67
N LEU A 32 -9.85 -9.20 -1.41
CA LEU A 32 -9.99 -10.34 -2.32
C LEU A 32 -10.32 -11.65 -1.58
N GLY A 33 -9.98 -11.75 -0.29
CA GLY A 33 -10.35 -12.88 0.56
C GLY A 33 -11.81 -12.86 1.02
N VAL A 34 -12.53 -11.76 0.80
CA VAL A 34 -13.95 -11.64 1.17
C VAL A 34 -14.80 -12.35 0.13
N SER A 35 -15.54 -13.37 0.58
CA SER A 35 -16.48 -14.09 -0.28
C SER A 35 -17.58 -13.15 -0.79
N ASP A 36 -17.80 -13.18 -2.10
CA ASP A 36 -18.87 -12.43 -2.75
C ASP A 36 -20.15 -13.28 -2.82
N TYR A 37 -21.18 -12.88 -2.09
CA TYR A 37 -22.48 -13.56 -2.05
C TYR A 37 -23.53 -12.87 -2.93
N ARG A 38 -23.15 -11.87 -3.71
CA ARG A 38 -24.08 -11.15 -4.60
C ARG A 38 -24.52 -12.09 -5.73
N GLU A 39 -25.82 -12.16 -5.97
CA GLU A 39 -26.39 -12.94 -7.07
C GLU A 39 -26.22 -12.20 -8.41
N GLY A 40 -26.11 -12.96 -9.51
CA GLY A 40 -25.97 -12.43 -10.86
C GLY A 40 -24.52 -12.18 -11.28
N ASN A 41 -24.32 -11.26 -12.23
CA ASN A 41 -23.01 -10.85 -12.73
C ASN A 41 -22.71 -9.40 -12.30
N PRO A 42 -22.18 -9.17 -11.09
CA PRO A 42 -21.91 -7.83 -10.60
C PRO A 42 -20.90 -7.11 -11.50
N GLU A 43 -21.19 -5.86 -11.85
CA GLU A 43 -20.36 -5.03 -12.74
C GLU A 43 -19.00 -4.67 -12.11
N ILE A 44 -18.93 -4.63 -10.78
CA ILE A 44 -17.72 -4.38 -10.01
C ILE A 44 -17.40 -5.55 -9.10
N SER A 45 -16.11 -5.88 -8.94
CA SER A 45 -15.68 -6.91 -8.00
C SER A 45 -15.96 -6.49 -6.55
N MET A 46 -16.12 -7.45 -5.65
CA MET A 46 -16.31 -7.17 -4.22
C MET A 46 -15.13 -6.36 -3.66
N ALA A 47 -13.90 -6.72 -4.04
CA ALA A 47 -12.70 -6.03 -3.57
C ALA A 47 -12.65 -4.57 -4.02
N ASP A 48 -13.04 -4.28 -5.27
CA ASP A 48 -13.03 -2.91 -5.80
C ASP A 48 -14.16 -2.08 -5.21
N ALA A 49 -15.31 -2.69 -4.91
CA ALA A 49 -16.39 -2.04 -4.19
C ALA A 49 -15.96 -1.62 -2.77
N LEU A 50 -15.27 -2.52 -2.06
CA LEU A 50 -14.74 -2.26 -0.72
C LEU A 50 -13.63 -1.21 -0.72
N MET A 51 -12.72 -1.25 -1.70
CA MET A 51 -11.71 -0.19 -1.89
C MET A 51 -12.35 1.17 -2.17
N SER A 52 -13.38 1.20 -3.02
CA SER A 52 -14.11 2.43 -3.34
C SER A 52 -14.82 2.99 -2.11
N GLY A 53 -15.47 2.13 -1.32
CA GLY A 53 -16.05 2.50 -0.02
C GLY A 53 -15.00 3.05 0.94
N PHE A 54 -13.87 2.36 1.10
CA PHE A 54 -12.77 2.82 1.94
C PHE A 54 -12.30 4.22 1.54
N ALA A 55 -12.13 4.48 0.25
CA ALA A 55 -11.71 5.80 -0.25
C ALA A 55 -12.70 6.92 0.09
N VAL A 56 -14.02 6.64 0.06
CA VAL A 56 -15.07 7.62 0.39
C VAL A 56 -15.08 7.97 1.88
N PHE A 57 -14.82 7.00 2.77
CA PHE A 57 -14.90 7.19 4.22
C PHE A 57 -13.57 7.59 4.89
N SER A 58 -12.44 7.53 4.19
CA SER A 58 -11.11 7.81 4.76
C SER A 58 -10.71 9.30 4.74
N LEU A 59 -11.68 10.23 4.68
CA LEU A 59 -11.48 11.68 4.67
C LEU A 59 -11.26 12.28 6.07
#